data_AF-A0A8S3ZJF4-F1
#
_entry.id   AF-A0A8S3ZJF4-F1
#
_cell.length_a   1.000
_cell.length_b   1.000
_cell.length_c   1.000
_cell.angle_alpha   90.00
_cell.angle_beta   90.00
_cell.angle_gamma   90.00
#
_symmetry.space_group_name_H-M   'P 1'
#
loop_
_entity.id
_entity.type
_entity.pdbx_description
1 polymer ?
#
loop_
_entity_poly.entity_id
_entity_poly.type
_entity_poly.pdbx_seq_one_letter_code
_entity_poly.pdbx_strand_id
1 'polypeptide(L)' 'DLQEVSEYEQQVGLVILDPSRRESNHPFSTHTAHTLSPRYNEIFNKKSRLVMRMLEIRIGTELLLQ' A
#
# COMPACT_ATOMS: atom_id res chain seq x y z
N ASP A 1 -9.05 5.52 6.78
CA ASP A 1 -8.26 4.59 5.94
C ASP A 1 -8.41 4.88 4.44
N LEU A 2 -9.54 4.58 3.80
CA LEU A 2 -9.68 4.73 2.34
C LEU A 2 -9.50 6.19 1.85
N GLN A 3 -10.17 7.14 2.50
CA GLN A 3 -10.09 8.55 2.14
C GLN A 3 -8.65 9.07 2.22
N GLU A 4 -7.95 8.76 3.31
CA GLU A 4 -6.58 9.21 3.54
C GLU A 4 -5.58 8.61 2.54
N VAL A 5 -5.74 7.31 2.22
CA VAL A 5 -4.95 6.67 1.15
C VAL A 5 -5.22 7.36 -0.19
N SER A 6 -6.49 7.64 -0.51
CA SER A 6 -6.87 8.33 -1.74
C SER A 6 -6.28 9.74 -1.83
N GLU A 7 -6.35 10.52 -0.76
CA GLU A 7 -5.81 11.88 -0.70
C GLU A 7 -4.28 11.88 -0.86
N TYR A 8 -3.58 10.95 -0.21
CA TYR A 8 -2.13 10.80 -0.37
C TYR A 8 -1.75 10.44 -1.81
N GLU A 9 -2.46 9.49 -2.41
CA GLU A 9 -2.18 9.04 -3.78
C GLU A 9 -2.43 10.13 -4.83
N GLN A 10 -3.42 10.99 -4.60
CA GLN A 10 -3.68 12.16 -5.45
C GLN A 10 -2.61 13.25 -5.31
N GLN A 11 -2.06 13.43 -4.12
CA GLN A 11 -1.09 14.51 -3.83
C GLN A 11 0.36 14.14 -4.18
N VAL A 12 0.78 12.92 -3.81
CA VAL A 12 2.20 12.51 -3.81
C VAL A 12 2.48 11.45 -4.87
N GLY A 13 1.47 10.64 -5.20
CA GLY A 13 1.58 9.54 -6.15
C GLY A 13 1.22 8.18 -5.54
N LEU A 14 1.12 7.19 -6.41
CA LEU A 14 0.57 5.88 -6.07
C LEU A 14 1.45 5.11 -5.09
N VAL A 15 0.82 4.48 -4.10
CA VAL A 15 1.49 3.54 -3.20
C VAL A 15 1.47 2.15 -3.83
N ILE A 16 2.65 1.61 -4.09
CA ILE A 16 2.81 0.33 -4.81
C ILE A 16 2.96 -0.79 -3.80
N LEU A 17 2.11 -1.82 -3.91
CA LEU A 17 2.17 -3.05 -3.09
C LEU A 17 2.76 -4.25 -3.87
N ASP A 18 3.17 -4.05 -5.13
CA ASP A 18 3.75 -5.09 -5.98
C ASP A 18 5.29 -5.10 -5.85
N PRO A 19 5.90 -6.18 -5.32
CA PRO A 19 7.35 -6.27 -5.16
C PRO A 19 8.10 -6.35 -6.51
N SER A 20 7.42 -6.72 -7.59
CA SER A 20 8.00 -6.79 -8.94
C SER A 20 8.18 -5.41 -9.55
N ARG A 21 7.40 -4.44 -9.09
CA ARG A 21 7.35 -3.10 -9.66
C ARG A 21 8.37 -2.20 -8.98
N ARG A 22 9.48 -1.94 -9.67
CA ARG A 22 10.62 -1.20 -9.11
C ARG A 22 10.51 0.32 -9.21
N GLU A 23 9.64 0.78 -10.10
CA GLU A 23 9.48 2.21 -10.38
C GLU A 23 8.43 2.81 -9.46
N SER A 24 8.88 3.73 -8.61
CA SER A 24 7.99 4.60 -7.83
C SER A 24 8.27 6.04 -8.24
N ASN A 25 7.21 6.83 -8.49
CA ASN A 25 7.31 8.27 -8.77
C ASN A 25 7.75 9.11 -7.56
N HIS A 26 8.28 8.46 -6.53
CA HIS A 26 8.72 9.07 -5.29
C HIS A 26 10.20 9.46 -5.38
N PRO A 27 10.61 10.55 -4.72
CA PRO A 27 12.00 11.00 -4.70
C PRO A 27 12.93 10.10 -3.85
N PHE A 28 12.38 9.04 -3.26
CA PHE A 28 13.10 8.08 -2.41
C PHE A 28 12.94 6.65 -2.95
N SER A 29 13.88 5.77 -2.60
CA SER A 29 13.78 4.35 -2.93
C SER A 29 12.70 3.69 -2.06
N THR A 30 11.80 2.96 -2.72
CA THR A 30 10.76 2.15 -2.07
C THR A 30 11.23 0.74 -1.73
N HIS A 31 12.41 0.33 -2.19
CA HIS A 31 12.99 -1.01 -1.95
C HIS A 31 13.73 -1.12 -0.63
N THR A 32 14.10 0.02 -0.06
CA THR A 32 14.99 0.07 1.08
C THR A 32 14.28 0.72 2.27
N ALA A 33 14.11 -0.04 3.35
CA ALA A 33 13.31 0.40 4.50
C ALA A 33 13.79 1.72 5.12
N HIS A 34 15.10 1.98 5.12
CA HIS A 34 15.69 3.19 5.71
C HIS A 34 15.55 4.45 4.83
N THR A 35 15.18 4.31 3.56
CA THR A 35 14.91 5.46 2.67
C THR A 35 13.43 5.81 2.57
N LEU A 36 12.55 4.97 3.13
CA LEU A 36 11.12 5.21 3.10
C LEU A 36 10.74 6.41 3.97
N SER A 37 9.89 7.28 3.42
CA SER A 37 9.23 8.29 4.23
C SER A 37 8.36 7.63 5.30
N PRO A 38 8.40 8.07 6.57
CA PRO A 38 7.51 7.56 7.61
C PRO A 38 6.03 7.66 7.21
N ARG A 39 5.65 8.76 6.56
CA ARG A 39 4.29 8.97 6.04
C ARG A 39 3.94 7.97 4.93
N TYR A 40 4.87 7.67 4.02
CA TYR A 40 4.64 6.64 3.00
C TYR A 40 4.40 5.27 3.65
N ASN A 41 5.18 4.93 4.69
CA ASN A 41 5.01 3.67 5.40
C ASN A 41 3.64 3.56 6.09
N GLU A 42 3.16 4.63 6.73
CA GLU A 42 1.82 4.66 7.32
C GLU A 42 0.72 4.42 6.28
N ILE A 43 0.81 5.09 5.11
CA ILE A 43 -0.17 4.93 4.03
C ILE A 43 -0.07 3.53 3.40
N PHE A 44 1.14 3.00 3.24
CA PHE A 44 1.38 1.63 2.78
C PHE A 44 0.68 0.61 3.67
N ASN A 45 0.80 0.73 4.99
CA ASN A 45 0.10 -0.14 5.94
C ASN A 45 -1.42 -0.01 5.84
N LYS A 46 -1.95 1.23 5.74
CA LYS A 46 -3.39 1.48 5.56
C LYS A 46 -3.91 0.86 4.27
N LYS A 47 -3.18 1.03 3.16
CA LYS A 47 -3.54 0.45 1.85
C LYS A 47 -3.49 -1.07 1.87
N SER A 48 -2.45 -1.67 2.45
CA SER A 48 -2.33 -3.13 2.60
C SER A 48 -3.53 -3.71 3.36
N ARG A 49 -3.94 -3.08 4.47
CA ARG A 49 -5.12 -3.51 5.24
C ARG A 49 -6.41 -3.41 4.44
N LEU A 50 -6.59 -2.36 3.64
CA LEU A 50 -7.76 -2.23 2.75
C LEU A 50 -7.78 -3.34 1.71
N VAL A 51 -6.63 -3.65 1.10
CA VAL A 51 -6.51 -4.75 0.12
C VAL A 51 -6.82 -6.09 0.77
N MET A 52 -6.30 -6.38 1.98
CA MET A 52 -6.67 -7.59 2.72
C MET A 52 -8.18 -7.68 2.92
N ARG A 53 -8.83 -6.59 3.35
CA ARG A 53 -10.29 -6.57 3.52
C ARG A 53 -11.05 -6.77 2.20
N MET A 54 -10.54 -6.24 1.08
CA MET A 54 -11.13 -6.48 -0.24
C MET A 54 -11.00 -7.95 -0.64
N LEU A 55 -9.86 -8.59 -0.34
CA LEU A 55 -9.65 -10.02 -0.58
C LEU A 55 -10.58 -10.87 0.29
N GLU A 56 -10.67 -10.58 1.59
CA GLU A 56 -11.61 -11.24 2.52
C GLU A 56 -13.05 -11.21 1.98
N ILE A 57 -13.50 -10.08 1.46
CA ILE A 57 -14.85 -9.95 0.87
C ILE A 57 -14.97 -10.74 -0.43
N ARG A 58 -13.92 -10.77 -1.27
CA ARG A 58 -13.99 -11.31 -2.63
C ARG A 58 -13.89 -12.84 -2.68
N ILE A 59 -13.06 -13.44 -1.83
CA ILE A 59 -12.80 -14.89 -1.78
C ILE A 59 -13.30 -15.55 -0.49
N GLY A 60 -13.60 -14.78 0.56
CA GLY A 60 -13.98 -15.30 1.88
C GLY A 60 -12.78 -15.49 2.81
N THR A 61 -13.02 -15.34 4.12
CA THR A 61 -11.97 -15.44 5.16
C THR A 61 -11.36 -16.83 5.25
N GLU A 62 -12.16 -17.88 5.07
CA GLU A 62 -11.70 -19.27 5.19
C GLU A 62 -10.64 -19.62 4.14
N LEU A 63 -10.84 -19.19 2.89
CA LEU A 63 -9.87 -19.41 1.80
C LEU A 63 -8.60 -18.56 1.96
N LEU A 64 -8.64 -17.46 2.73
CA LEU A 64 -7.50 -16.57 2.96
C LEU A 64 -6.55 -17.12 4.05
N LEU A 65 -7.07 -17.92 4.97
CA LEU A 65 -6.31 -18.53 6.08
C LEU A 65 -5.72 -19.91 5.73
N GLN A 66 -6.11 -20.50 4.61
CA GLN A 66 -5.58 -21.78 4.09
C GLN A 66 -4.25 -21.61 3.38
#